data_AF-A0A151K3P1-F1
#
_entry.id   AF-A0A151K3P1-F1
#
_cell.length_a   1.000
_cell.length_b   1.000
_cell.length_c   1.000
_cell.angle_alpha   90.00
_cell.angle_beta   90.00
_cell.angle_gamma   90.00
#
_symmetry.space_group_name_H-M   'P 1'
#
loop_
_entity.id
_entity.type
_entity.pdbx_description
1 polymer ?
#
loop_
_entity_poly.entity_id
_entity_poly.type
_entity_poly.pdbx_seq_one_letter_code
_entity_poly.pdbx_strand_id
1 'polypeptide(L)' 'MNCMNTYIKTDKDKIKKEDHLNVVYTINCHDCNYSYVGQTKRKLKARLKEHNRFKKTY' A
#
# COMPACT_ATOMS: atom_id res chain seq x y z
N MET A 1 -28.66 -16.01 25.46
CA MET A 1 -27.49 -16.32 24.61
C MET A 1 -27.78 -15.72 23.23
N ASN A 2 -27.08 -14.66 22.81
CA ASN A 2 -27.41 -13.94 21.56
C ASN A 2 -26.80 -14.62 20.33
N CYS A 3 -27.64 -14.96 19.35
CA CYS A 3 -27.28 -15.67 18.11
C CYS A 3 -26.49 -14.85 17.08
N MET A 4 -26.06 -13.62 17.40
CA MET A 4 -25.37 -12.74 16.44
C MET A 4 -23.86 -12.98 16.37
N ASN A 5 -23.27 -13.63 17.38
CA ASN A 5 -21.83 -13.93 17.42
C ASN A 5 -21.38 -14.98 16.39
N THR A 6 -22.30 -15.74 15.80
CA THR A 6 -21.98 -16.76 14.78
C THR A 6 -21.83 -16.18 13.38
N TYR A 7 -22.46 -15.03 13.10
CA TYR A 7 -22.46 -14.39 11.78
C TYR A 7 -21.45 -13.26 11.65
N ILE A 8 -21.14 -12.55 12.74
CA ILE A 8 -20.15 -11.47 12.73
C ILE A 8 -18.77 -12.09 12.94
N LYS A 9 -18.10 -12.45 11.85
CA LYS A 9 -16.68 -12.82 11.90
C LYS A 9 -15.87 -11.61 12.35
N THR A 10 -15.18 -11.75 13.48
CA THR A 10 -14.35 -10.69 14.06
C THR A 10 -13.04 -10.49 13.29
N ASP A 11 -12.72 -11.40 12.37
CA ASP A 11 -11.55 -11.35 11.51
C ASP A 11 -11.81 -10.45 10.30
N LYS A 12 -11.00 -9.39 10.17
CA LYS A 12 -11.02 -8.51 9.00
C LYS A 12 -10.24 -9.16 7.88
N ASP A 13 -10.79 -9.12 6.66
CA ASP A 13 -10.09 -9.60 5.48
C ASP A 13 -8.71 -8.93 5.35
N LYS A 14 -7.68 -9.73 5.13
CA LYS A 14 -6.31 -9.22 4.95
C LYS A 14 -6.23 -8.42 3.64
N ILE A 15 -6.10 -7.11 3.77
CA ILE A 15 -5.89 -6.22 2.63
C ILE A 15 -4.42 -6.27 2.22
N LYS A 16 -4.15 -6.50 0.93
CA LYS A 16 -2.78 -6.44 0.35
C LYS A 16 -2.15 -5.08 0.64
N LYS A 17 -0.85 -5.05 0.96
CA LYS A 17 -0.08 -3.83 1.31
C LYS A 17 -0.26 -2.69 0.29
N GLU A 18 -0.37 -3.02 -0.99
CA GLU A 18 -0.53 -2.06 -2.08
C GLU A 18 -1.92 -1.39 -2.16
N ASP A 19 -2.94 -1.99 -1.54
CA ASP A 19 -4.30 -1.43 -1.54
C ASP A 19 -4.58 -0.51 -0.34
N HIS A 20 -3.61 -0.40 0.59
CA HIS A 20 -3.73 0.51 1.73
C HIS A 20 -3.64 1.97 1.30
N LEU A 21 -4.36 2.83 2.04
CA LEU A 21 -4.40 4.28 1.87
C LEU A 21 -3.75 4.95 3.09
N ASN A 22 -3.36 6.22 2.94
CA ASN A 22 -2.76 7.02 4.02
C ASN A 22 -1.48 6.39 4.60
N VAL A 23 -0.72 5.68 3.76
CA VAL A 23 0.52 5.00 4.14
C VAL A 23 1.75 5.80 3.76
N VAL A 24 2.82 5.59 4.53
CA VAL A 24 4.19 5.96 4.16
C VAL A 24 4.82 4.75 3.46
N TYR A 25 5.52 4.98 2.36
CA TYR A 25 6.19 3.95 1.57
C TYR A 25 7.63 4.35 1.23
N THR A 26 8.46 3.34 0.95
CA THR A 26 9.87 3.51 0.61
C THR A 26 10.18 2.82 -0.70
N ILE A 27 10.90 3.49 -1.59
CA ILE A 27 11.46 2.95 -2.83
C ILE A 27 12.98 2.93 -2.68
N ASN A 28 13.57 1.74 -2.72
CA ASN A 28 15.02 1.58 -2.62
C ASN A 28 15.68 1.72 -4.00
N CYS A 29 16.82 2.40 -4.03
CA CYS A 29 17.76 2.34 -5.13
C CYS A 29 18.35 0.92 -5.20
N HIS A 30 18.45 0.36 -6.41
CA HIS A 30 19.06 -0.96 -6.58
C HIS A 30 20.59 -0.89 -6.58
N ASP A 31 21.12 0.19 -7.15
CA ASP A 31 22.57 0.39 -7.38
C ASP A 31 23.28 1.07 -6.19
N CYS A 32 22.51 1.60 -5.24
CA CYS A 32 23.03 2.48 -4.20
C CYS A 32 22.25 2.36 -2.89
N ASN A 33 22.86 2.74 -1.78
CA ASN A 33 22.27 2.64 -0.44
C ASN A 33 21.28 3.79 -0.12
N TYR A 34 20.70 4.40 -1.16
CA TYR A 34 19.77 5.52 -1.04
C TYR A 34 18.32 5.04 -1.20
N SER A 35 17.41 5.69 -0.48
CA SER A 35 16.00 5.34 -0.48
C SER A 35 15.13 6.59 -0.58
N TYR A 36 14.13 6.55 -1.45
CA TYR A 36 13.10 7.59 -1.51
C TYR A 36 11.93 7.21 -0.59
N VAL A 37 11.61 8.06 0.38
CA VAL A 37 10.47 7.88 1.29
C VAL A 37 9.39 8.90 0.95
N GLY A 38 8.14 8.44 0.79
CA GLY A 38 7.02 9.29 0.44
C GLY A 38 5.74 8.91 1.19
N GLN A 39 4.82 9.87 1.33
CA GLN A 39 3.48 9.65 1.89
C GLN A 39 2.42 9.74 0.79
N THR A 40 1.35 8.96 0.89
CA THR A 40 0.20 9.06 -0.02
C THR A 40 -1.13 8.95 0.68
N LYS A 41 -2.06 9.85 0.31
CA LYS A 41 -3.48 9.77 0.71
C LYS A 41 -4.28 8.76 -0.14
N ARG A 42 -3.82 8.46 -1.36
CA ARG A 42 -4.46 7.47 -2.27
C ARG A 42 -3.83 6.09 -2.07
N LYS A 43 -4.47 5.05 -2.63
CA LYS A 43 -3.95 3.67 -2.64
C LYS A 43 -2.50 3.61 -3.11
N LEU A 44 -1.65 2.89 -2.39
CA LEU A 44 -0.22 2.77 -2.70
C LEU A 44 0.03 2.29 -4.15
N LYS A 45 -0.78 1.35 -4.66
CA LYS A 45 -0.69 0.85 -6.05
C LYS A 45 -0.77 1.95 -7.11
N ALA A 46 -1.57 2.99 -6.86
CA ALA A 46 -1.73 4.09 -7.81
C ALA A 46 -0.46 4.94 -7.88
N ARG A 47 0.13 5.25 -6.71
CA ARG A 47 1.41 5.97 -6.61
C ARG A 47 2.55 5.22 -7.31
N LEU A 48 2.64 3.91 -7.09
CA LEU A 48 3.69 3.09 -7.71
C LEU A 48 3.56 3.08 -9.24
N LYS A 49 2.32 2.99 -9.76
CA LYS A 49 2.06 3.08 -11.22
C LYS A 49 2.46 4.44 -11.79
N GLU A 50 2.12 5.53 -11.11
CA GLU A 50 2.52 6.89 -11.50
C GLU A 50 4.04 7.00 -11.54
N HIS A 51 4.73 6.62 -10.46
CA HIS A 51 6.19 6.67 -10.37
C HIS A 51 6.89 5.84 -11.47
N ASN A 52 6.38 4.64 -11.75
CA ASN A 52 6.93 3.79 -12.81
C ASN A 52 6.68 4.36 -14.22
N ARG A 53 5.55 5.04 -14.44
CA ARG A 53 5.26 5.69 -15.72
C ARG A 53 6.27 6.80 -16.00
N PHE A 54 6.60 7.62 -15.01
CA PHE A 54 7.61 8.68 -15.17
C PHE A 54 9.00 8.10 -15.43
N LYS A 55 9.40 7.03 -14.72
CA LYS A 55 10.70 6.36 -14.93
C LYS A 55 10.94 5.85 -16.36
N LYS A 56 9.90 5.52 -17.14
CA LYS A 56 10.06 5.03 -18.53
C LYS A 56 10.37 6.12 -19.55
N THR A 57 10.29 7.38 -19.15
CA THR A 57 10.45 8.54 -20.06
C THR A 57 11.84 9.15 -20.04
N TYR A 58 12.77 8.58 -19.27
CA TYR A 58 14.15 9.03 -19.10
C TYR A 58 15.12 7.90 -19.44
#